data_AF-A0A928W821-F1
#
_entry.id   AF-A0A928W821-F1
#
_cell.length_a   1.000
_cell.length_b   1.000
_cell.length_c   1.000
_cell.angle_alpha   90.00
_cell.angle_beta   90.00
_cell.angle_gamma   90.00
#
_symmetry.space_group_name_H-M   'P 1'
#
loop_
_entity.id
_entity.type
_entity.pdbx_description
1 polymer ?
#
loop_
_entity_poly.entity_id
_entity_poly.type
_entity_poly.pdbx_seq_one_letter_code
_entity_poly.pdbx_strand_id
1 'polypeptide(L)'
;MPRINIHSLSMQISRMFEQGQSFFCAIKVQDWLRERNENPDDYEILFHEKPAPPGSGLIIMREIELRRKDGKPVEDWLQEDINSYT
;
A
#
# COMPACT_ATOMS: atom_id res chain seq x y z
N MET A 1 -5.49 -20.38 -12.44
CA MET A 1 -4.69 -19.27 -13.00
C MET A 1 -4.77 -18.14 -11.99
N PRO A 2 -3.66 -17.70 -11.38
CA PRO A 2 -3.75 -16.63 -10.38
C PRO A 2 -4.13 -15.35 -11.12
N ARG A 3 -5.30 -14.81 -10.77
CA ARG A 3 -5.83 -13.58 -11.35
C ARG A 3 -5.11 -12.44 -10.65
N ILE A 4 -3.85 -12.19 -11.01
CA ILE A 4 -3.07 -11.05 -10.50
C ILE A 4 -3.99 -9.84 -10.55
N ASN A 5 -4.39 -9.35 -9.38
CA ASN A 5 -5.39 -8.32 -9.29
C ASN A 5 -4.73 -7.01 -9.71
N ILE A 6 -4.99 -6.58 -10.94
CA ILE A 6 -4.43 -5.35 -11.54
C ILE A 6 -4.83 -4.09 -10.74
N HIS A 7 -5.67 -4.25 -9.71
CA HIS A 7 -6.20 -3.22 -8.82
C HIS A 7 -5.57 -3.21 -7.42
N SER A 8 -4.52 -3.99 -7.12
CA SER A 8 -3.86 -3.91 -5.81
C SER A 8 -3.38 -2.50 -5.49
N LEU A 9 -3.62 -2.07 -4.25
CA LEU A 9 -3.40 -0.70 -3.82
C LEU A 9 -1.95 -0.27 -4.07
N SER A 10 -1.00 -1.12 -3.70
CA SER A 10 0.44 -0.94 -3.90
C SER A 10 0.85 -0.81 -5.37
N MET A 11 0.24 -1.51 -6.33
CA MET A 11 0.48 -1.26 -7.76
C MET A 11 -0.02 0.12 -8.19
N GLN A 12 -1.19 0.52 -7.70
CA GLN A 12 -1.74 1.85 -7.99
C GLN A 12 -0.87 2.96 -7.39
N ILE A 13 -0.40 2.78 -6.15
CA ILE A 13 0.55 3.67 -5.48
C ILE A 13 1.85 3.74 -6.25
N SER A 14 2.40 2.61 -6.69
CA SER A 14 3.64 2.55 -7.49
C SER A 14 3.51 3.39 -8.76
N ARG A 15 2.44 3.21 -9.53
CA ARG A 15 2.16 4.02 -10.73
C ARG A 15 1.99 5.50 -10.40
N MET A 16 1.30 5.82 -9.30
CA MET A 16 1.12 7.21 -8.87
C MET A 16 2.46 7.86 -8.50
N PHE A 17 3.36 7.13 -7.84
CA PHE A 17 4.73 7.58 -7.57
C PHE A 17 5.50 7.85 -8.86
N GLU A 18 5.43 6.95 -9.85
CA GLU A 18 6.07 7.15 -11.16
C GLU A 18 5.49 8.37 -11.90
N GLN A 19 4.21 8.68 -11.70
CA GLN A 19 3.54 9.85 -12.26
C GLN A 19 3.74 11.14 -11.45
N GLY A 20 4.52 11.10 -10.36
CA GLY A 20 4.74 12.27 -9.48
C GLY A 20 3.56 12.61 -8.56
N GLN A 21 2.56 11.73 -8.45
CA GLN A 21 1.37 11.88 -7.59
C GLN A 21 1.57 11.25 -6.20
N SER A 22 2.80 11.24 -5.69
CA SER A 22 3.16 10.70 -4.38
C SER A 22 2.35 11.33 -3.23
N PHE A 23 1.95 12.59 -3.35
CA PHE A 23 1.13 13.27 -2.35
C PHE A 23 -0.25 12.63 -2.15
N PHE A 24 -0.88 12.16 -3.23
CA PHE A 24 -2.18 11.48 -3.18
C PHE A 24 -2.07 10.02 -2.75
N CYS A 25 -0.87 9.45 -2.72
CA CYS A 25 -0.66 8.07 -2.29
C CYS A 25 -1.06 7.87 -0.83
N ALA A 26 -0.68 8.81 0.05
CA ALA A 26 -1.10 8.79 1.45
C ALA A 26 -2.63 8.84 1.57
N ILE A 27 -3.29 9.75 0.84
CA ILE A 27 -4.76 9.89 0.85
C ILE A 27 -5.43 8.57 0.46
N LYS A 28 -4.90 7.88 -0.55
CA LYS A 28 -5.45 6.61 -1.02
C LYS A 28 -5.34 5.49 0.02
N VAL A 29 -4.22 5.44 0.74
CA VAL A 29 -4.05 4.52 1.87
C VAL A 29 -4.98 4.88 3.02
N GLN A 30 -5.18 6.17 3.30
CA GLN A 30 -6.13 6.61 4.32
C GLN A 30 -7.57 6.21 3.98
N ASP A 31 -7.96 6.32 2.72
CA ASP A 31 -9.28 5.91 2.24
C ASP A 31 -9.48 4.40 2.41
N TRP A 32 -8.48 3.61 1.99
CA TRP A 32 -8.47 2.15 2.16
C TRP A 32 -8.59 1.70 3.63
N LEU A 33 -7.97 2.45 4.57
CA LEU A 33 -8.11 2.22 6.01
C LEU A 33 -9.54 2.50 6.46
N ARG A 34 -10.13 3.64 6.03
CA ARG A 34 -11.52 3.97 6.36
C ARG A 34 -12.52 2.94 5.85
N GLU A 35 -12.30 2.38 4.65
CA GLU A 35 -13.13 1.30 4.12
C GLU A 35 -13.14 0.05 5.01
N ARG A 36 -12.05 -0.17 5.77
CA ARG A 36 -11.89 -1.27 6.73
C ARG A 36 -12.30 -0.92 8.15
N ASN A 37 -12.96 0.23 8.36
CA ASN A 37 -13.31 0.76 9.68
C ASN A 37 -12.09 1.16 10.54
N GLU A 38 -10.92 1.31 9.94
CA GLU A 38 -9.70 1.76 10.62
C GLU A 38 -9.58 3.29 10.56
N ASN A 39 -9.06 3.88 11.63
CA ASN A 39 -8.85 5.31 11.68
C ASN A 39 -7.47 5.66 11.10
N PRO A 40 -7.38 6.31 9.93
CA PRO A 40 -6.09 6.64 9.31
C PRO A 40 -5.22 7.56 10.16
N ASP A 41 -5.78 8.33 11.09
CA ASP A 41 -4.98 9.21 11.94
C ASP A 41 -4.18 8.43 13.00
N ASP A 42 -4.61 7.21 13.33
CA ASP A 42 -3.88 6.32 14.23
C ASP A 42 -2.67 5.65 13.56
N TYR A 43 -2.56 5.74 12.23
CA TYR A 43 -1.51 5.10 11.45
C TYR A 43 -0.59 6.14 10.78
N GLU A 44 0.69 5.84 10.77
CA GLU A 44 1.72 6.48 9.97
C GLU A 44 1.94 5.61 8.72
N ILE A 45 1.85 6.23 7.56
CA ILE A 45 1.91 5.56 6.25
C ILE A 45 3.29 5.81 5.65
N LEU A 46 4.06 4.75 5.51
CA LEU A 46 5.41 4.77 4.95
C LEU A 46 5.42 4.04 3.61
N PHE A 47 6.17 4.57 2.64
CA PHE A 47 6.28 3.99 1.31
C PHE A 47 7.71 3.56 1.06
N HIS A 48 7.94 2.25 0.99
CA HIS A 48 9.25 1.67 0.74
C HIS A 48 9.39 1.30 -0.73
N GLU A 49 10.45 1.77 -1.38
CA GLU A 49 10.82 1.29 -2.72
C GLU A 49 11.43 -0.09 -2.62
N LYS A 50 10.80 -1.05 -3.29
CA LYS A 50 11.34 -2.38 -3.49
C LYS A 50 11.39 -2.69 -4.99
N PRO A 51 12.39 -3.48 -5.44
CA PRO A 51 12.38 -3.98 -6.80
C PRO A 51 11.12 -4.81 -7.02
N ALA A 52 10.37 -4.49 -8.07
CA ALA A 52 9.12 -5.18 -8.34
C ALA A 52 9.40 -6.65 -8.73
N PRO A 53 8.57 -7.62 -8.28
CA PRO A 53 8.78 -9.01 -8.62
C PRO A 53 8.60 -9.24 -10.13
N PRO A 54 9.35 -10.19 -10.72
CA PRO A 54 9.22 -10.53 -12.14
C PRO A 54 7.79 -11.01 -12.44
N GLY A 55 7.14 -10.40 -13.43
CA GLY A 55 5.75 -10.68 -13.81
C GLY A 55 4.72 -9.62 -13.39
N SER A 56 5.12 -8.62 -12.59
CA SER A 56 4.26 -7.49 -12.19
C SER A 56 4.11 -6.38 -13.24
N GLY A 57 5.00 -6.33 -14.23
CA GLY A 57 5.00 -5.29 -15.27
C GLY A 57 5.47 -3.90 -14.79
N LEU A 58 5.96 -3.79 -13.55
CA LEU A 58 6.56 -2.59 -12.97
C LEU A 58 8.06 -2.81 -12.78
N ILE A 59 8.85 -1.73 -12.77
CA ILE A 59 10.30 -1.78 -12.48
C ILE A 59 10.51 -1.64 -10.95
N ILE A 60 9.76 -0.74 -10.32
CA ILE A 60 9.81 -0.45 -8.89
C ILE A 60 8.40 -0.62 -8.32
N MET A 61 8.29 -1.38 -7.23
CA MET A 61 7.07 -1.54 -6.46
C MET A 61 7.20 -0.76 -5.16
N ARG A 62 6.18 0.04 -4.84
CA ARG A 62 6.04 0.74 -3.57
C ARG A 62 5.30 -0.16 -2.60
N GLU A 63 6.04 -0.73 -1.67
CA GLU A 63 5.48 -1.42 -0.52
C GLU A 63 4.95 -0.40 0.47
N ILE A 64 3.76 -0.65 1.00
CA ILE A 64 3.09 0.25 1.91
C ILE A 64 3.28 -0.32 3.31
N GLU A 65 3.94 0.41 4.19
CA GLU A 65 4.10 0.06 5.58
C GLU A 65 3.20 0.94 6.44
N LEU A 66 2.35 0.28 7.22
CA LEU A 66 1.50 0.93 8.18
C LEU A 66 2.14 0.80 9.56
N ARG A 67 2.28 1.92 10.27
CA ARG A 67 2.84 1.94 11.63
C ARG A 67 1.88 2.65 12.57
N ARG A 68 1.46 2.01 13.67
CA ARG A 68 0.57 2.69 14.64
C ARG A 68 1.33 3.80 15.35
N LYS A 69 0.74 5.00 15.40
CA LYS A 69 1.27 6.14 16.19
C LYS A 69 1.25 5.87 17.68
N ASP A 70 0.35 4.99 18.13
CA ASP A 70 0.24 4.52 19.52
C ASP A 70 1.45 3.67 19.98
N GLY A 71 2.40 3.37 19.09
CA GLY A 71 3.58 2.55 19.38
C GLY A 71 3.32 1.04 19.38
N LYS A 72 2.07 0.63 19.16
CA LYS A 72 1.67 -0.77 18.99
C LYS A 72 2.06 -1.31 17.61
N PRO A 73 2.30 -2.62 17.48
CA PRO A 73 2.43 -3.25 16.16
C PRO A 73 1.11 -3.08 15.38
N VAL A 74 1.23 -2.83 14.08
CA VAL A 74 0.10 -2.97 13.15
C VAL A 74 -0.30 -4.43 13.08
N GLU A 75 -1.59 -4.69 12.90
CA GLU A 75 -2.05 -6.05 12.67
C GLU A 75 -1.49 -6.64 11.36
N ASP A 76 -0.91 -7.85 11.43
CA ASP A 76 -0.32 -8.53 10.26
C ASP A 76 -1.29 -8.62 9.09
N TRP A 77 -2.57 -8.94 9.34
CA TRP A 77 -3.58 -9.03 8.28
C TRP A 77 -3.78 -7.69 7.54
N LEU A 78 -3.62 -6.55 8.22
CA LEU A 78 -3.75 -5.22 7.63
C LEU A 78 -2.56 -4.94 6.70
N GLN A 79 -1.35 -5.28 7.17
CA GLN A 79 -0.10 -5.14 6.44
C GLN A 79 -0.02 -6.12 5.25
N GLU A 80 -0.60 -7.32 5.38
CA GLU A 80 -0.72 -8.30 4.31
C GLU A 80 -1.77 -7.89 3.28
N ASP A 81 -2.95 -7.43 3.70
CA ASP A 81 -4.05 -7.07 2.79
C ASP A 81 -3.70 -5.82 1.97
N ILE A 82 -3.03 -4.84 2.57
CA ILE A 82 -2.62 -3.61 1.86
C ILE A 82 -1.56 -3.88 0.79
N ASN A 83 -0.72 -4.89 1.03
CA ASN A 83 0.28 -5.39 0.09
C ASN A 83 -0.20 -6.65 -0.63
N SER A 84 -1.50 -6.97 -0.63
CA SER A 84 -1.99 -8.17 -1.29
C SER A 84 -2.09 -7.96 -2.79
N TYR A 85 -1.37 -8.78 -3.55
CA TYR A 85 -1.32 -8.78 -5.03
C TYR A 85 -2.05 -9.98 -5.68
N THR A 86 -2.75 -10.79 -4.87
CA THR A 86 -3.36 -12.06 -5.31
C THR A 86 -4.66 -11.87 -6.08
#